data_AF-A0AAV3UHF9-F1
#
_entry.id   AF-A0AAV3UHF9-F1
#
_cell.length_a   1.000
_cell.length_b   1.000
_cell.length_c   1.000
_cell.angle_alpha   90.00
_cell.angle_beta   90.00
_cell.angle_gamma   90.00
#
_symmetry.space_group_name_H-M   'P 1'
#
loop_
_entity.id
_entity.type
_entity.pdbx_description
1 polymer ?
#
loop_
_entity_poly.entity_id
_entity_poly.type
_entity_poly.pdbx_seq_one_letter_code
_entity_poly.pdbx_strand_id
1 'polypeptide(L)'
;MTNGHAPQSPNEAVIGADIAKQRDIQVGDSITLGGSTAPSFTRVTVVGTYSAPGMYDDQLLVPLQTGQHLSLADPGMVHFIRTTKQVSTAPQTQSNYTILDVTAPERVAVTETLPVRVRVQNFGSEAITRTIRVRVGEETNKTTVQLEAHAQRTVTLHVPVRKPGTQRVQVGNQTTSVTVLPQNALRVDGLPSSAPPSSNPQVTVTNATGNPVSNASLSIGKQTVETNQNGRVRVPLDEPGTQTLTVQHRDQSITKTINVSETASRTLVGQVRIHPDRPSIAVRPRAHVSLYNPWETNVSKEVVLSTAGKQRTRTVSIAPGTNQSTQIQLARIAPGSYTIRLLASGQTLDTDNYTVSGDERIVSAYANQGTYSGSSGIGSILETAFGNLTFLVGILSVLAGFMTIGSTTATFAQAIHARRQAIGVHRAVGAVPNQVARLILIDAFKIGAVATVIALSSAIVTTALLAWTGFLTVFGIQITPEITLTVIGVVLCGELMIILFSALLVTLGLLRQQPVSLFTSEPTVHDASTGSQGGLNE
;
A
#
# COMPACT_ATOMS: atom_id res chain seq x y z
N MET A 1 25.63 13.44 15.98
CA MET A 1 26.38 12.54 16.88
C MET A 1 26.89 13.37 18.02
N THR A 2 26.53 13.00 19.25
CA THR A 2 26.90 13.71 20.49
C THR A 2 27.86 12.90 21.35
N ASN A 3 27.81 11.57 21.30
CA ASN A 3 28.77 10.66 21.93
C ASN A 3 28.92 9.35 21.12
N GLY A 4 30.07 8.69 21.19
CA GLY A 4 30.35 7.41 20.51
C GLY A 4 30.58 7.54 19.00
N HIS A 5 30.18 6.51 18.24
CA HIS A 5 30.37 6.45 16.79
C HIS A 5 29.12 5.92 16.04
N ALA A 6 29.12 6.06 14.71
CA ALA A 6 28.08 5.48 13.86
C ALA A 6 28.19 3.94 13.84
N PRO A 7 27.07 3.20 13.63
CA PRO A 7 27.10 1.74 13.57
C PRO A 7 28.00 1.22 12.44
N GLN A 8 28.90 0.30 12.75
CA GLN A 8 29.79 -0.34 11.78
C GLN A 8 29.41 -1.79 11.50
N SER A 9 28.62 -2.42 12.37
CA SER A 9 28.17 -3.80 12.23
C SER A 9 26.64 -3.94 12.38
N PRO A 10 26.01 -5.02 11.86
CA PRO A 10 24.57 -5.27 11.97
C PRO A 10 24.04 -5.37 13.42
N ASN A 11 24.92 -5.55 14.38
CA ASN A 11 24.56 -5.71 15.80
C ASN A 11 24.80 -4.41 16.57
N GLU A 12 25.01 -3.29 15.89
CA GLU A 12 25.20 -1.99 16.51
C GLU A 12 24.02 -1.08 16.22
N ALA A 13 23.75 -0.14 17.13
CA ALA A 13 22.72 0.86 16.96
C ALA A 13 23.19 2.19 17.54
N VAL A 14 22.55 3.27 17.09
CA VAL A 14 22.74 4.59 17.68
C VAL A 14 21.39 5.13 18.11
N ILE A 15 21.36 5.73 19.28
CA ILE A 15 20.13 6.11 19.98
C ILE A 15 20.06 7.62 20.12
N GLY A 16 18.86 8.20 20.01
CA GLY A 16 18.69 9.62 20.28
C GLY A 16 18.89 9.94 21.77
N ALA A 17 19.32 11.16 22.08
CA ALA A 17 19.76 11.55 23.41
C ALA A 17 18.60 11.54 24.43
N ASP A 18 17.40 11.93 23.99
CA ASP A 18 16.22 12.03 24.85
C ASP A 18 15.70 10.64 25.26
N ILE A 19 15.50 9.74 24.29
CA ILE A 19 15.11 8.35 24.59
C ILE A 19 16.19 7.60 25.38
N ALA A 20 17.48 7.86 25.13
CA ALA A 20 18.57 7.27 25.90
C ALA A 20 18.49 7.66 27.39
N LYS A 21 18.29 8.95 27.67
CA LYS A 21 18.16 9.45 29.04
C LYS A 21 16.89 8.93 29.72
N GLN A 22 15.77 8.86 29.00
CA GLN A 22 14.49 8.40 29.56
C GLN A 22 14.53 6.92 29.95
N ARG A 23 15.22 6.11 29.14
CA ARG A 23 15.31 4.66 29.34
C ARG A 23 16.54 4.23 30.13
N ASP A 24 17.34 5.18 30.60
CA ASP A 24 18.62 4.97 31.27
C ASP A 24 19.55 4.04 30.45
N ILE A 25 19.63 4.31 29.15
CA ILE A 25 20.42 3.54 28.19
C ILE A 25 21.71 4.31 27.91
N GLN A 26 22.83 3.64 28.12
CA GLN A 26 24.17 4.17 27.91
C GLN A 26 24.85 3.57 26.68
N VAL A 27 25.90 4.23 26.20
CA VAL A 27 26.77 3.67 25.17
C VAL A 27 27.48 2.45 25.76
N GLY A 28 27.36 1.30 25.10
CA GLY A 28 27.80 -0.02 25.57
C GLY A 28 26.64 -0.95 25.94
N ASP A 29 25.44 -0.41 26.20
CA ASP A 29 24.30 -1.23 26.57
C ASP A 29 23.75 -2.03 25.39
N SER A 30 23.20 -3.21 25.69
CA SER A 30 22.61 -4.09 24.68
C SER A 30 21.08 -4.11 24.80
N ILE A 31 20.40 -3.79 23.71
CA ILE A 31 18.95 -3.72 23.61
C ILE A 31 18.46 -4.88 22.74
N THR A 32 17.37 -5.52 23.16
CA THR A 32 16.70 -6.54 22.33
C THR A 32 15.58 -5.87 21.52
N LEU A 33 15.61 -6.06 20.21
CA LEU A 33 14.64 -5.52 19.27
C LEU A 33 13.79 -6.66 18.71
N GLY A 34 12.49 -6.41 18.55
CA GLY A 34 11.55 -7.33 17.92
C GLY A 34 11.05 -6.78 16.58
N GLY A 35 10.83 -7.67 15.63
CA GLY A 35 10.14 -7.38 14.38
C GLY A 35 8.66 -7.07 14.62
N SER A 36 8.15 -6.00 14.03
CA SER A 36 6.74 -5.61 14.17
C SER A 36 5.81 -6.33 13.19
N THR A 37 6.34 -6.74 12.04
CA THR A 37 5.57 -7.38 10.95
C THR A 37 5.78 -8.89 10.88
N ALA A 38 6.79 -9.40 11.59
CA ALA A 38 7.08 -10.82 11.63
C ALA A 38 7.78 -11.19 12.94
N PRO A 39 7.61 -12.44 13.44
CA PRO A 39 8.27 -12.92 14.65
C PRO A 39 9.78 -13.08 14.39
N SER A 40 10.52 -12.00 14.59
CA SER A 40 11.98 -11.92 14.50
C SER A 40 12.49 -11.13 15.70
N PHE A 41 13.67 -11.45 16.21
CA PHE A 41 14.31 -10.68 17.27
C PHE A 41 15.82 -10.61 17.05
N THR A 42 16.42 -9.49 17.43
CA THR A 42 17.88 -9.33 17.41
C THR A 42 18.32 -8.54 18.63
N ARG A 43 19.60 -8.63 18.97
CA ARG A 43 20.22 -7.84 20.02
C ARG A 43 21.20 -6.87 19.38
N VAL A 44 21.06 -5.59 19.70
CA VAL A 44 21.96 -4.53 19.24
C VAL A 44 22.66 -3.88 20.42
N THR A 45 23.93 -3.53 20.25
CA THR A 45 24.70 -2.74 21.20
C THR A 45 24.64 -1.27 20.80
N VAL A 46 24.31 -0.40 21.74
CA VAL A 46 24.32 1.05 21.53
C VAL A 46 25.75 1.54 21.48
N VAL A 47 26.22 1.99 20.31
CA VAL A 47 27.61 2.44 20.10
C VAL A 47 27.75 3.96 20.03
N GLY A 48 26.64 4.68 20.06
CA GLY A 48 26.65 6.13 20.09
C GLY A 48 25.30 6.73 20.36
N THR A 49 25.32 7.99 20.79
CA THR A 49 24.15 8.84 20.94
C THR A 49 24.18 9.96 19.90
N TYR A 50 23.02 10.36 19.41
CA TYR A 50 22.87 11.56 18.58
C TYR A 50 21.87 12.51 19.22
N SER A 51 21.84 13.75 18.72
CA SER A 51 20.80 14.71 19.08
C SER A 51 20.12 15.20 17.80
N ALA A 52 18.81 15.33 17.85
CA ALA A 52 17.97 15.78 16.75
C ALA A 52 16.78 16.60 17.29
N PRO A 53 16.14 17.46 16.47
CA PRO A 53 15.00 18.26 16.96
C PRO A 53 13.76 17.40 17.26
N GLY A 54 13.10 17.65 18.39
CA GLY A 54 11.83 17.05 18.76
C GLY A 54 11.82 15.52 18.71
N MET A 55 10.76 14.93 18.14
CA MET A 55 10.56 13.48 18.07
C MET A 55 11.62 12.69 17.29
N TYR A 56 12.52 13.38 16.57
CA TYR A 56 13.64 12.70 15.91
C TYR A 56 14.71 12.27 16.92
N ASP A 57 14.76 12.87 18.11
CA ASP A 57 15.67 12.46 19.21
C ASP A 57 15.12 11.29 20.04
N ASP A 58 13.90 10.84 19.75
CA ASP A 58 13.25 9.72 20.42
C ASP A 58 13.35 8.41 19.62
N GLN A 59 14.37 8.26 18.76
CA GLN A 59 14.49 7.13 17.85
C GLN A 59 15.78 6.33 18.04
N LEU A 60 15.67 5.01 17.85
CA LEU A 60 16.80 4.10 17.72
C LEU A 60 17.06 3.84 16.23
N LEU A 61 18.27 4.15 15.77
CA LEU A 61 18.70 3.91 14.39
C LEU A 61 19.56 2.65 14.33
N VAL A 62 19.16 1.73 13.46
CA VAL A 62 19.87 0.47 13.20
C VAL A 62 20.38 0.42 11.76
N PRO A 63 21.46 -0.34 11.48
CA PRO A 63 21.88 -0.64 10.13
C PRO A 63 20.75 -1.25 9.29
N LEU A 64 20.81 -1.02 7.98
CA LEU A 64 19.82 -1.55 7.04
C LEU A 64 19.66 -3.07 7.13
N GLN A 65 20.76 -3.80 7.31
CA GLN A 65 20.78 -5.26 7.43
C GLN A 65 19.98 -5.74 8.64
N THR A 66 20.11 -5.04 9.77
CA THR A 66 19.34 -5.28 10.99
C THR A 66 17.85 -5.03 10.75
N GLY A 67 17.51 -3.93 10.07
CA GLY A 67 16.14 -3.61 9.69
C GLY A 67 15.51 -4.68 8.78
N GLN A 68 16.26 -5.19 7.80
CA GLN A 68 15.82 -6.27 6.90
C GLN A 68 15.61 -7.60 7.63
N HIS A 69 16.51 -7.94 8.56
CA HIS A 69 16.39 -9.13 9.39
C HIS A 69 15.14 -9.07 10.29
N LEU A 70 14.84 -7.90 10.86
CA LEU A 70 13.65 -7.68 11.68
C LEU A 70 12.35 -7.66 10.87
N SER A 71 12.40 -7.44 9.55
CA SER A 71 11.23 -7.43 8.68
C SER A 71 10.99 -8.72 7.88
N LEU A 72 11.89 -9.72 8.02
CA LEU A 72 11.89 -10.98 7.24
C LEU A 72 11.74 -10.77 5.72
N ALA A 73 12.39 -9.75 5.15
CA ALA A 73 12.45 -9.61 3.71
C ALA A 73 13.22 -10.80 3.10
N ASP A 74 12.56 -11.63 2.28
CA ASP A 74 13.21 -12.72 1.54
C ASP A 74 14.41 -12.20 0.72
N PRO A 75 15.45 -13.02 0.47
CA PRO A 75 16.54 -12.65 -0.43
C PRO A 75 16.00 -12.21 -1.80
N GLY A 76 16.15 -10.92 -2.13
CA GLY A 76 15.63 -10.30 -3.36
C GLY A 76 14.40 -9.40 -3.18
N MET A 77 13.83 -9.34 -1.97
CA MET A 77 12.78 -8.38 -1.60
C MET A 77 13.40 -7.10 -1.05
N VAL A 78 12.81 -5.95 -1.40
CA VAL A 78 13.25 -4.63 -0.91
C VAL A 78 12.11 -3.88 -0.25
N HIS A 79 12.38 -3.25 0.89
CA HIS A 79 11.49 -2.24 1.45
C HIS A 79 11.76 -0.92 0.75
N PHE A 80 10.73 -0.38 0.09
CA PHE A 80 10.85 0.87 -0.66
C PHE A 80 10.40 2.05 0.21
N ILE A 81 11.33 2.97 0.48
CA ILE A 81 11.04 4.23 1.17
C ILE A 81 11.15 5.34 0.13
N ARG A 82 10.03 6.01 -0.18
CA ARG A 82 10.04 7.24 -0.99
C ARG A 82 10.42 8.41 -0.09
N THR A 83 11.60 8.97 -0.30
CA THR A 83 12.01 10.24 0.31
C THR A 83 11.88 11.37 -0.72
N THR A 84 11.51 12.56 -0.26
CA THR A 84 11.50 13.78 -1.09
C THR A 84 12.90 14.31 -1.38
N LYS A 85 13.89 13.91 -0.57
CA LYS A 85 15.30 14.25 -0.78
C LYS A 85 15.92 13.23 -1.74
N GLN A 86 16.48 13.71 -2.86
CA GLN A 86 17.38 12.90 -3.68
C GLN A 86 18.60 12.54 -2.82
N VAL A 87 18.86 11.24 -2.65
CA VAL A 87 20.12 10.78 -2.08
C VAL A 87 21.18 11.05 -3.14
N SER A 88 22.08 12.00 -2.89
CA SER A 88 23.26 12.22 -3.73
C SER A 88 24.16 11.00 -3.63
N THR A 89 23.94 9.99 -4.46
CA THR A 89 24.86 8.88 -4.59
C THR A 89 26.09 9.33 -5.38
N ALA A 90 27.27 8.99 -4.85
CA ALA A 90 28.55 9.08 -5.55
C ALA A 90 28.45 8.51 -6.98
N PRO A 91 29.33 8.90 -7.91
CA PRO A 91 29.26 8.49 -9.32
C PRO A 91 29.57 6.99 -9.45
N GLN A 92 28.56 6.16 -9.22
CA GLN A 92 28.55 4.78 -9.64
C GLN A 92 27.78 4.70 -10.95
N THR A 93 28.41 4.07 -11.92
CA THR A 93 27.91 3.58 -13.21
C THR A 93 26.75 2.57 -13.04
N GLN A 94 25.79 2.83 -12.15
CA GLN A 94 24.55 2.07 -12.08
C GLN A 94 23.62 2.57 -13.19
N SER A 95 23.38 1.71 -14.16
CA SER A 95 22.45 1.94 -15.25
C SER A 95 21.12 2.47 -14.73
N ASN A 96 20.74 3.69 -15.13
CA ASN A 96 19.46 4.35 -14.84
C ASN A 96 18.22 3.59 -15.37
N TYR A 97 18.35 2.32 -15.75
CA TYR A 97 17.28 1.48 -16.26
C TYR A 97 17.39 0.07 -15.74
N THR A 98 16.25 -0.60 -15.61
CA THR A 98 16.19 -2.00 -15.19
C THR A 98 15.22 -2.80 -16.06
N ILE A 99 15.53 -4.09 -16.23
CA ILE A 99 14.61 -5.06 -16.81
C ILE A 99 13.71 -5.55 -15.67
N LEU A 100 12.42 -5.19 -15.73
CA LEU A 100 11.44 -5.54 -14.70
C LEU A 100 10.97 -6.99 -14.84
N ASP A 101 10.80 -7.45 -16.08
CA ASP A 101 10.19 -8.74 -16.36
C ASP A 101 10.59 -9.27 -17.74
N VAL A 102 10.67 -10.59 -17.85
CA VAL A 102 10.96 -11.33 -19.09
C VAL A 102 9.96 -12.47 -19.18
N THR A 103 9.14 -12.45 -20.23
CA THR A 103 8.13 -13.48 -20.48
C THR A 103 8.40 -14.15 -21.83
N ALA A 104 8.43 -15.48 -21.84
CA ALA A 104 8.47 -16.31 -23.03
C ALA A 104 7.43 -17.44 -22.90
N PRO A 105 6.91 -18.00 -24.00
CA PRO A 105 6.10 -19.22 -23.98
C PRO A 105 6.84 -20.37 -23.28
N GLU A 106 6.13 -21.21 -22.52
CA GLU A 106 6.74 -22.39 -21.86
C GLU A 106 7.19 -23.45 -22.88
N ARG A 107 6.44 -23.60 -23.97
CA ARG A 107 6.70 -24.56 -25.05
C ARG A 107 6.49 -23.90 -26.39
N VAL A 108 7.37 -24.19 -27.33
CA VAL A 108 7.27 -23.72 -28.72
C VAL A 108 7.73 -24.84 -29.64
N ALA A 109 7.11 -25.01 -30.81
CA ALA A 109 7.71 -25.85 -31.85
C ALA A 109 8.99 -25.20 -32.37
N VAL A 110 9.91 -25.98 -32.95
CA VAL A 110 10.98 -25.43 -33.80
C VAL A 110 10.29 -24.60 -34.88
N THR A 111 10.49 -23.30 -34.77
CA THR A 111 9.90 -22.26 -35.61
C THR A 111 11.02 -21.31 -36.00
N GLU A 112 10.78 -20.45 -36.99
CA GLU A 112 11.79 -19.46 -37.39
C GLU A 112 12.18 -18.54 -36.23
N THR A 113 11.23 -18.18 -35.35
CA THR A 113 11.50 -17.30 -34.21
C THR A 113 10.58 -17.53 -33.00
N LEU A 114 11.15 -17.46 -31.79
CA LEU A 114 10.48 -17.42 -30.49
C LEU A 114 10.21 -15.98 -30.05
N PRO A 115 8.95 -15.57 -29.79
CA PRO A 115 8.66 -14.25 -29.22
C PRO A 115 9.00 -14.20 -27.72
N VAL A 116 9.88 -13.27 -27.36
CA VAL A 116 10.26 -12.96 -25.97
C VAL A 116 9.85 -11.52 -25.66
N ARG A 117 8.97 -11.34 -24.67
CA ARG A 117 8.54 -10.01 -24.20
C ARG A 117 9.40 -9.57 -23.04
N VAL A 118 9.96 -8.36 -23.15
CA VAL A 118 10.81 -7.76 -22.13
C VAL A 118 10.19 -6.43 -21.71
N ARG A 119 10.02 -6.25 -20.40
CA ARG A 119 9.52 -5.01 -19.79
C ARG A 119 10.70 -4.26 -19.19
N VAL A 120 10.89 -3.02 -19.61
CA VAL A 120 12.02 -2.18 -19.18
C VAL A 120 11.52 -0.85 -18.67
N GLN A 121 12.16 -0.33 -17.63
CA GLN A 121 11.86 0.96 -17.04
C GLN A 121 13.13 1.80 -16.91
N ASN A 122 13.04 3.07 -17.30
CA ASN A 122 14.01 4.10 -16.97
C ASN A 122 13.62 4.72 -15.62
N PHE A 123 14.55 4.72 -14.66
CA PHE A 123 14.39 5.38 -13.36
C PHE A 123 15.07 6.75 -13.33
N GLY A 124 15.92 7.05 -14.31
CA GLY A 124 16.59 8.34 -14.45
C GLY A 124 15.64 9.45 -14.88
N SER A 125 16.08 10.68 -14.61
CA SER A 125 15.40 11.93 -14.98
C SER A 125 15.68 12.38 -16.42
N GLU A 126 16.51 11.64 -17.17
CA GLU A 126 16.85 11.92 -18.57
C GLU A 126 16.41 10.78 -19.48
N ALA A 127 16.11 11.09 -20.73
CA ALA A 127 15.84 10.07 -21.74
C ALA A 127 17.11 9.26 -22.03
N ILE A 128 16.93 7.95 -22.20
CA ILE A 128 18.03 7.01 -22.44
C ILE A 128 17.74 6.14 -23.66
N THR A 129 18.81 5.74 -24.36
CA THR A 129 18.76 4.74 -25.41
C THR A 129 19.56 3.52 -24.98
N ARG A 130 18.93 2.35 -24.96
CA ARG A 130 19.54 1.10 -24.49
C ARG A 130 19.31 -0.06 -25.44
N THR A 131 20.34 -0.86 -25.65
CA THR A 131 20.26 -2.09 -26.43
C THR A 131 19.90 -3.26 -25.51
N ILE A 132 18.70 -3.80 -25.68
CA ILE A 132 18.26 -5.02 -25.02
C ILE A 132 18.75 -6.21 -25.84
N ARG A 133 19.46 -7.13 -25.19
CA ARG A 133 19.93 -8.38 -25.79
C ARG A 133 19.19 -9.55 -25.15
N VAL A 134 18.53 -10.37 -25.96
CA VAL A 134 17.89 -11.62 -25.56
C VAL A 134 18.69 -12.77 -26.13
N ARG A 135 19.10 -13.71 -25.27
CA ARG A 135 19.79 -14.93 -25.66
C ARG A 135 18.89 -16.15 -25.39
N VAL A 136 18.78 -17.06 -26.35
CA VAL A 136 18.04 -18.32 -26.23
C VAL A 136 18.99 -19.45 -26.62
N GLY A 137 19.54 -20.15 -25.62
CA GLY A 137 20.62 -21.12 -25.84
C GLY A 137 21.88 -20.46 -26.43
N GLU A 138 22.21 -20.82 -27.67
CA GLU A 138 23.33 -20.22 -28.44
C GLU A 138 22.90 -19.01 -29.27
N GLU A 139 21.61 -18.90 -29.60
CA GLU A 139 21.06 -17.85 -30.46
C GLU A 139 20.87 -16.56 -29.68
N THR A 140 21.09 -15.42 -30.33
CA THR A 140 20.96 -14.11 -29.70
C THR A 140 20.30 -13.12 -30.65
N ASN A 141 19.34 -12.36 -30.16
CA ASN A 141 18.80 -11.20 -30.86
C ASN A 141 18.92 -9.94 -29.99
N LYS A 142 18.99 -8.76 -30.62
CA LYS A 142 19.12 -7.47 -29.94
C LYS A 142 18.20 -6.43 -30.55
N THR A 143 17.67 -5.54 -29.73
CA THR A 143 16.89 -4.38 -30.18
C THR A 143 17.26 -3.15 -29.38
N THR A 144 17.26 -1.99 -30.02
CA THR A 144 17.53 -0.71 -29.38
C THR A 144 16.22 -0.06 -28.98
N VAL A 145 16.11 0.37 -27.73
CA VAL A 145 14.92 0.94 -27.15
C VAL A 145 15.26 2.30 -26.57
N GLN A 146 14.54 3.32 -27.04
CA GLN A 146 14.53 4.64 -26.44
C GLN A 146 13.44 4.69 -25.36
N LEU A 147 13.81 5.17 -24.18
CA LEU A 147 12.97 5.33 -23.00
C LEU A 147 13.10 6.76 -22.50
N GLU A 148 11.99 7.48 -22.46
CA GLU A 148 11.93 8.80 -21.83
C GLU A 148 12.19 8.71 -20.31
N ALA A 149 12.45 9.86 -19.68
CA ALA A 149 12.60 9.95 -18.23
C ALA A 149 11.40 9.29 -17.52
N HIS A 150 11.68 8.44 -16.52
CA HIS A 150 10.67 7.71 -15.74
C HIS A 150 9.71 6.79 -16.53
N ALA A 151 9.94 6.58 -17.83
CA ALA A 151 9.04 5.82 -18.68
C ALA A 151 9.25 4.30 -18.57
N GLN A 152 8.16 3.55 -18.76
CA GLN A 152 8.16 2.10 -18.91
C GLN A 152 7.76 1.72 -20.34
N ARG A 153 8.43 0.72 -20.92
CA ARG A 153 8.08 0.16 -22.22
C ARG A 153 8.18 -1.36 -22.23
N THR A 154 7.26 -2.00 -22.95
CA THR A 154 7.32 -3.44 -23.25
C THR A 154 7.76 -3.60 -24.70
N VAL A 155 8.75 -4.46 -24.93
CA VAL A 155 9.30 -4.75 -26.25
C VAL A 155 9.30 -6.24 -26.50
N THR A 156 8.90 -6.66 -27.69
CA THR A 156 8.89 -8.07 -28.09
C THR A 156 10.04 -8.32 -29.07
N LEU A 157 10.93 -9.24 -28.73
CA LEU A 157 12.03 -9.69 -29.57
C LEU A 157 11.73 -11.09 -30.09
N HIS A 158 11.97 -11.33 -31.37
CA HIS A 158 11.79 -12.61 -32.02
C HIS A 158 13.16 -13.29 -32.18
N VAL A 159 13.44 -14.31 -31.38
CA VAL A 159 14.77 -14.96 -31.34
C VAL A 159 14.73 -16.30 -32.07
N PRO A 160 15.64 -16.59 -33.02
CA PRO A 160 15.68 -17.88 -33.69
C PRO A 160 15.85 -19.05 -32.72
N VAL A 161 15.16 -20.17 -32.98
CA VAL A 161 15.27 -21.40 -32.17
C VAL A 161 15.44 -22.62 -33.08
N ARG A 162 16.69 -23.08 -33.22
CA ARG A 162 17.03 -24.15 -34.18
C ARG A 162 17.12 -25.55 -33.56
N LYS A 163 17.50 -25.63 -32.28
CA LYS A 163 17.74 -26.91 -31.58
C LYS A 163 16.56 -27.26 -30.68
N PRO A 164 15.91 -28.43 -30.88
CA PRO A 164 14.97 -28.97 -29.91
C PRO A 164 15.58 -29.15 -28.51
N GLY A 165 14.73 -29.24 -27.49
CA GLY A 165 15.11 -29.42 -26.09
C GLY A 165 14.84 -28.19 -25.24
N THR A 166 15.17 -28.29 -23.95
CA THR A 166 15.01 -27.19 -23.00
C THR A 166 16.12 -26.15 -23.22
N GLN A 167 15.73 -24.95 -23.67
CA GLN A 167 16.60 -23.82 -23.90
C GLN A 167 16.45 -22.79 -22.77
N ARG A 168 17.56 -22.19 -22.35
CA ARG A 168 17.55 -21.07 -21.39
C ARG A 168 17.37 -19.76 -22.15
N VAL A 169 16.38 -18.97 -21.77
CA VAL A 169 16.16 -17.60 -22.22
C VAL A 169 16.78 -16.65 -21.19
N GLN A 170 17.67 -15.77 -21.62
CA GLN A 170 18.39 -14.84 -20.76
C GLN A 170 18.30 -13.40 -21.30
N VAL A 171 17.98 -12.46 -20.41
CA VAL A 171 17.98 -11.01 -20.71
C VAL A 171 18.57 -10.27 -19.51
N GLY A 172 19.80 -9.77 -19.64
CA GLY A 172 20.55 -9.24 -18.50
C GLY A 172 20.73 -10.29 -17.41
N ASN A 173 20.29 -9.98 -16.18
CA ASN A 173 20.34 -10.88 -15.03
C ASN A 173 19.09 -11.78 -14.90
N GLN A 174 18.06 -11.57 -15.73
CA GLN A 174 16.84 -12.37 -15.71
C GLN A 174 17.00 -13.62 -16.57
N THR A 175 16.54 -14.75 -16.05
CA THR A 175 16.55 -16.04 -16.77
C THR A 175 15.20 -16.75 -16.66
N THR A 176 14.78 -17.38 -17.76
CA THR A 176 13.64 -18.30 -17.81
C THR A 176 13.99 -19.47 -18.73
N SER A 177 13.17 -20.52 -18.76
CA SER A 177 13.36 -21.69 -19.62
C SER A 177 12.19 -21.86 -20.59
N VAL A 178 12.49 -22.36 -21.78
CA VAL A 178 11.51 -22.72 -22.81
C VAL A 178 11.84 -24.11 -23.35
N THR A 179 10.84 -24.96 -23.50
CA THR A 179 11.02 -26.26 -24.14
C THR A 179 10.70 -26.14 -25.63
N VAL A 180 11.72 -26.29 -26.47
CA VAL A 180 11.59 -26.28 -27.93
C VAL A 180 11.30 -27.71 -28.40
N LEU A 181 10.12 -27.92 -28.97
CA LEU A 181 9.69 -29.23 -29.49
C LEU A 181 10.11 -29.37 -30.96
N PRO A 182 10.55 -30.55 -31.41
CA PRO A 182 10.69 -30.83 -32.84
C PRO A 182 9.42 -30.45 -33.62
N GLN A 183 9.55 -29.94 -34.85
CA GLN A 183 8.39 -29.53 -35.65
C GLN A 183 7.39 -30.69 -35.87
N ASN A 184 7.91 -31.91 -35.98
CA ASN A 184 7.17 -33.16 -36.11
C ASN A 184 6.78 -33.82 -34.78
N ALA A 185 7.06 -33.20 -33.63
CA ALA A 185 6.74 -33.79 -32.34
C ALA A 185 5.22 -34.00 -32.22
N LEU A 186 4.84 -35.18 -31.76
CA LEU A 186 3.44 -35.61 -31.71
C LEU A 186 2.74 -35.05 -30.48
N ARG A 187 1.49 -34.62 -30.69
CA ARG A 187 0.54 -34.23 -29.65
C ARG A 187 -0.73 -35.06 -29.80
N VAL A 188 -1.19 -35.60 -28.67
CA VAL A 188 -2.38 -36.44 -28.59
C VAL A 188 -3.39 -35.73 -27.72
N ASP A 189 -4.53 -35.38 -28.29
CA ASP A 189 -5.64 -34.71 -27.61
C ASP A 189 -6.92 -35.59 -27.70
N GLY A 190 -7.82 -35.44 -26.72
CA GLY A 190 -9.12 -36.11 -26.72
C GLY A 190 -9.15 -37.51 -26.08
N LEU A 191 -8.01 -38.03 -25.58
CA LEU A 191 -7.99 -39.25 -24.78
C LEU A 191 -8.47 -38.94 -23.34
N PRO A 192 -9.54 -39.57 -22.85
CA PRO A 192 -9.98 -39.41 -21.46
C PRO A 192 -9.04 -40.14 -20.49
N SER A 193 -9.01 -39.72 -19.23
CA SER A 193 -8.22 -40.39 -18.17
C SER A 193 -8.81 -41.72 -17.74
N SER A 194 -10.12 -41.91 -17.91
CA SER A 194 -10.82 -43.16 -17.64
C SER A 194 -11.98 -43.39 -18.62
N ALA A 195 -12.27 -44.67 -18.90
CA ALA A 195 -13.29 -45.09 -19.84
C ALA A 195 -13.93 -46.43 -19.43
N PRO A 196 -15.20 -46.68 -19.75
CA PRO A 196 -15.78 -48.02 -19.64
C PRO A 196 -15.21 -48.98 -20.70
N PRO A 197 -15.22 -50.31 -20.45
CA PRO A 197 -14.90 -51.31 -21.47
C PRO A 197 -15.82 -51.21 -22.69
N SER A 198 -15.36 -51.77 -23.81
CA SER A 198 -16.05 -51.77 -25.12
C SER A 198 -16.45 -50.36 -25.55
N SER A 199 -15.55 -49.39 -25.37
CA SER A 199 -15.76 -48.00 -25.77
C SER A 199 -14.71 -47.53 -26.77
N ASN A 200 -15.08 -46.53 -27.58
CA ASN A 200 -14.29 -46.07 -28.72
C ASN A 200 -14.09 -44.55 -28.72
N PRO A 201 -13.35 -43.98 -27.74
CA PRO A 201 -13.09 -42.55 -27.71
C PRO A 201 -12.33 -42.09 -28.96
N GLN A 202 -12.74 -40.95 -29.51
CA GLN A 202 -12.09 -40.30 -30.64
C GLN A 202 -10.91 -39.46 -30.16
N VAL A 203 -9.72 -39.85 -30.62
CA VAL A 203 -8.45 -39.18 -30.36
C VAL A 203 -8.05 -38.38 -31.60
N THR A 204 -7.42 -37.23 -31.39
CA THR A 204 -6.81 -36.43 -32.47
C THR A 204 -5.30 -36.37 -32.26
N VAL A 205 -4.55 -36.70 -33.30
CA VAL A 205 -3.09 -36.59 -33.35
C VAL A 205 -2.71 -35.41 -34.22
N THR A 206 -2.01 -34.45 -33.62
CA THR A 206 -1.44 -33.29 -34.29
C THR A 206 0.07 -33.25 -34.09
N ASN A 207 0.77 -32.48 -34.91
CA ASN A 207 2.16 -32.15 -34.63
C ASN A 207 2.27 -30.90 -33.74
N ALA A 208 3.49 -30.52 -33.35
CA ALA A 208 3.73 -29.35 -32.50
C ALA A 208 3.26 -28.01 -33.11
N THR A 209 3.05 -27.96 -34.44
CA THR A 209 2.50 -26.79 -35.15
C THR A 209 0.97 -26.79 -35.23
N GLY A 210 0.30 -27.82 -34.71
CA GLY A 210 -1.17 -27.96 -34.74
C GLY A 210 -1.72 -28.60 -36.02
N ASN A 211 -0.87 -29.00 -36.95
CA ASN A 211 -1.30 -29.66 -38.18
C ASN A 211 -1.69 -31.13 -37.88
N PRO A 212 -2.78 -31.65 -38.48
CA PRO A 212 -3.19 -33.04 -38.31
C PRO A 212 -2.14 -34.00 -38.87
N VAL A 213 -1.93 -35.12 -38.19
CA VAL A 213 -0.99 -36.18 -38.62
C VAL A 213 -1.79 -37.38 -39.11
N SER A 214 -1.80 -37.62 -40.42
CA SER A 214 -2.41 -38.79 -41.05
C SER A 214 -1.51 -40.02 -40.98
N ASN A 215 -2.11 -41.22 -41.00
CA ASN A 215 -1.40 -42.51 -40.95
C ASN A 215 -0.44 -42.64 -39.76
N ALA A 216 -0.76 -41.99 -38.64
CA ALA A 216 -0.10 -42.27 -37.36
C ALA A 216 -0.67 -43.58 -36.82
N SER A 217 0.22 -44.49 -36.42
CA SER A 217 -0.15 -45.78 -35.83
C SER A 217 -0.37 -45.60 -34.34
N LEU A 218 -1.56 -45.95 -33.86
CA LEU A 218 -1.94 -45.94 -32.46
C LEU A 218 -2.13 -47.38 -32.00
N SER A 219 -1.26 -47.83 -31.10
CA SER A 219 -1.31 -49.17 -30.52
C SER A 219 -1.79 -49.11 -29.07
N ILE A 220 -2.78 -49.95 -28.74
CA ILE A 220 -3.32 -50.11 -27.38
C ILE A 220 -3.62 -51.60 -27.16
N GLY A 221 -3.02 -52.19 -26.13
CA GLY A 221 -3.06 -53.65 -25.95
C GLY A 221 -2.56 -54.39 -27.20
N LYS A 222 -3.41 -55.24 -27.79
CA LYS A 222 -3.14 -55.99 -29.03
C LYS A 222 -3.67 -55.31 -30.29
N GLN A 223 -4.39 -54.20 -30.15
CA GLN A 223 -5.04 -53.52 -31.26
C GLN A 223 -4.14 -52.38 -31.77
N THR A 224 -4.15 -52.19 -33.09
CA THR A 224 -3.48 -51.06 -33.74
C THR A 224 -4.43 -50.44 -34.75
N VAL A 225 -4.58 -49.12 -34.68
CA VAL A 225 -5.46 -48.33 -35.55
C VAL A 225 -4.70 -47.13 -36.09
N GLU A 226 -5.07 -46.65 -37.27
CA GLU A 226 -4.39 -45.53 -37.93
C GLU A 226 -5.26 -44.28 -38.01
N THR A 227 -4.63 -43.10 -37.92
CA THR A 227 -5.32 -41.83 -38.11
C THR A 227 -5.71 -41.59 -39.56
N ASN A 228 -6.91 -41.03 -39.77
CA ASN A 228 -7.36 -40.57 -41.07
C ASN A 228 -6.64 -39.28 -41.53
N GLN A 229 -7.03 -38.76 -42.69
CA GLN A 229 -6.48 -37.51 -43.26
C GLN A 229 -6.62 -36.28 -42.33
N ASN A 230 -7.59 -36.29 -41.41
CA ASN A 230 -7.80 -35.22 -40.43
C ASN A 230 -7.06 -35.47 -39.10
N GLY A 231 -6.18 -36.48 -39.04
CA GLY A 231 -5.46 -36.86 -37.84
C GLY A 231 -6.34 -37.46 -36.75
N ARG A 232 -7.54 -37.94 -37.08
CA ARG A 232 -8.51 -38.49 -36.12
C ARG A 232 -8.62 -39.99 -36.24
N VAL A 233 -8.80 -40.66 -35.10
CA VAL A 233 -9.06 -42.11 -35.02
C VAL A 233 -9.86 -42.42 -33.76
N ARG A 234 -10.66 -43.49 -33.81
CA ARG A 234 -11.30 -44.04 -32.61
C ARG A 234 -10.45 -45.16 -32.06
N VAL A 235 -10.16 -45.09 -30.76
CA VAL A 235 -9.31 -46.06 -30.07
C VAL A 235 -10.19 -47.07 -29.36
N PRO A 236 -10.21 -48.35 -29.76
CA PRO A 236 -10.98 -49.38 -29.07
C PRO A 236 -10.39 -49.68 -27.68
N LEU A 237 -11.25 -49.74 -26.67
CA LEU A 237 -10.89 -49.99 -25.27
C LEU A 237 -11.67 -51.21 -24.75
N ASP A 238 -11.13 -52.40 -25.00
CA ASP A 238 -11.85 -53.66 -24.68
C ASP A 238 -11.45 -54.26 -23.33
N GLU A 239 -10.15 -54.28 -23.00
CA GLU A 239 -9.64 -54.93 -21.79
C GLU A 239 -9.71 -54.00 -20.55
N PRO A 240 -10.22 -54.45 -19.40
CA PRO A 240 -10.17 -53.67 -18.16
C PRO A 240 -8.73 -53.55 -17.63
N GLY A 241 -8.44 -52.43 -16.96
CA GLY A 241 -7.14 -52.12 -16.36
C GLY A 241 -6.47 -50.86 -16.92
N THR A 242 -5.29 -50.53 -16.40
CA THR A 242 -4.48 -49.43 -16.90
C THR A 242 -3.82 -49.83 -18.23
N GLN A 243 -4.25 -49.20 -19.31
CA GLN A 243 -3.69 -49.42 -20.64
C GLN A 243 -2.79 -48.26 -21.05
N THR A 244 -1.77 -48.57 -21.86
CA THR A 244 -0.87 -47.58 -22.45
C THR A 244 -1.16 -47.46 -23.94
N LEU A 245 -1.63 -46.29 -24.36
CA LEU A 245 -1.73 -45.89 -25.75
C LEU A 245 -0.35 -45.42 -26.23
N THR A 246 0.20 -46.09 -27.23
CA THR A 246 1.43 -45.67 -27.91
C THR A 246 1.07 -45.12 -29.27
N VAL A 247 1.46 -43.87 -29.55
CA VAL A 247 1.23 -43.22 -30.84
C VAL A 247 2.58 -43.07 -31.53
N GLN A 248 2.73 -43.68 -32.69
CA GLN A 248 3.96 -43.66 -33.49
C GLN A 248 3.70 -43.11 -34.88
N HIS A 249 4.58 -42.23 -35.34
CA HIS A 249 4.58 -41.74 -36.71
C HIS A 249 6.01 -41.36 -37.11
N ARG A 250 6.57 -42.07 -38.11
CA ARG A 250 8.00 -42.00 -38.48
C ARG A 250 8.88 -42.27 -37.24
N ASP A 251 9.82 -41.36 -36.96
CA ASP A 251 10.80 -41.49 -35.88
C ASP A 251 10.31 -40.89 -34.55
N GLN A 252 9.03 -40.54 -34.45
CA GLN A 252 8.44 -39.94 -33.24
C GLN A 252 7.46 -40.93 -32.60
N SER A 253 7.52 -41.01 -31.27
CA SER A 253 6.58 -41.78 -30.46
C SER A 253 6.19 -41.01 -29.21
N ILE A 254 4.93 -41.10 -28.82
CA ILE A 254 4.40 -40.54 -27.57
C ILE A 254 3.46 -41.56 -26.93
N THR A 255 3.58 -41.71 -25.61
CA THR A 255 2.73 -42.61 -24.84
C THR A 255 1.76 -41.83 -23.94
N LYS A 256 0.57 -42.38 -23.76
CA LYS A 256 -0.46 -41.89 -22.84
C LYS A 256 -1.07 -43.07 -22.10
N THR A 257 -1.42 -42.89 -20.84
CA THR A 257 -2.10 -43.91 -20.04
C THR A 257 -3.58 -43.60 -19.91
N ILE A 258 -4.39 -44.66 -19.85
CA ILE A 258 -5.84 -44.59 -19.65
C ILE A 258 -6.27 -45.72 -18.72
N ASN A 259 -7.17 -45.43 -17.78
CA ASN A 259 -7.73 -46.44 -16.87
C ASN A 259 -9.09 -46.94 -17.37
N VAL A 260 -9.15 -48.18 -17.84
CA VAL A 260 -10.38 -48.83 -18.31
C VAL A 260 -11.03 -49.57 -17.15
N SER A 261 -12.26 -49.21 -16.77
CA SER A 261 -12.95 -49.82 -15.62
C SER A 261 -14.44 -49.93 -15.88
N GLU A 262 -15.05 -51.05 -15.49
CA GLU A 262 -16.51 -51.27 -15.55
C GLU A 262 -17.31 -50.22 -14.78
N THR A 263 -16.70 -49.62 -13.74
CA THR A 263 -17.31 -48.56 -12.94
C THR A 263 -17.14 -47.16 -13.52
N ALA A 264 -16.34 -47.02 -14.58
CA ALA A 264 -16.12 -45.74 -15.23
C ALA A 264 -17.32 -45.35 -16.10
N SER A 265 -17.68 -44.06 -16.10
CA SER A 265 -18.70 -43.53 -17.00
C SER A 265 -18.07 -42.70 -18.11
N ARG A 266 -18.73 -42.64 -19.28
CA ARG A 266 -18.32 -41.74 -20.36
C ARG A 266 -18.37 -40.29 -19.87
N THR A 267 -17.21 -39.62 -19.86
CA THR A 267 -17.06 -38.24 -19.37
C THR A 267 -16.39 -37.34 -20.42
N LEU A 268 -16.49 -36.03 -20.25
CA LEU A 268 -15.86 -35.06 -21.16
C LEU A 268 -14.34 -35.01 -20.94
N VAL A 269 -13.60 -34.61 -21.97
CA VAL A 269 -12.20 -34.19 -21.82
C VAL A 269 -12.18 -32.67 -21.71
N GLY A 270 -11.42 -32.13 -20.76
CA GLY A 270 -11.43 -30.70 -20.47
C GLY A 270 -10.04 -30.09 -20.34
N GLN A 271 -9.96 -28.79 -20.55
CA GLN A 271 -8.78 -27.98 -20.27
C GLN A 271 -9.21 -26.66 -19.60
N VAL A 272 -8.46 -26.20 -18.62
CA VAL A 272 -8.63 -24.88 -17.99
C VAL A 272 -7.32 -24.09 -18.05
N ARG A 273 -7.40 -22.82 -18.44
CA ARG A 273 -6.27 -21.87 -18.41
C ARG A 273 -6.68 -20.55 -17.80
N ILE A 274 -5.87 -20.02 -16.90
CA ILE A 274 -6.10 -18.70 -16.30
C ILE A 274 -5.34 -17.63 -17.07
N HIS A 275 -5.94 -16.45 -17.22
CA HIS A 275 -5.26 -15.28 -17.77
C HIS A 275 -5.60 -14.00 -16.98
N PRO A 276 -4.61 -13.16 -16.63
CA PRO A 276 -3.17 -13.43 -16.69
C PRO A 276 -2.72 -14.43 -15.62
N ASP A 277 -1.60 -15.13 -15.83
CA ASP A 277 -1.06 -16.17 -14.92
C ASP A 277 -0.58 -15.60 -13.57
N ARG A 278 -0.27 -14.31 -13.55
CA ARG A 278 0.13 -13.53 -12.36
C ARG A 278 -0.75 -12.28 -12.22
N PRO A 279 -2.04 -12.42 -11.88
CA PRO A 279 -2.91 -11.27 -11.71
C PRO A 279 -2.51 -10.49 -10.44
N SER A 280 -2.59 -9.17 -10.49
CA SER A 280 -2.51 -8.37 -9.26
C SER A 280 -3.86 -8.33 -8.54
N ILE A 281 -3.88 -7.94 -7.27
CA ILE A 281 -5.12 -7.74 -6.48
C ILE A 281 -6.17 -6.82 -7.16
N ALA A 282 -5.74 -5.94 -8.07
CA ALA A 282 -6.64 -5.04 -8.80
C ALA A 282 -7.30 -5.71 -10.01
N VAL A 283 -6.64 -6.73 -10.59
CA VAL A 283 -7.07 -7.40 -11.82
C VAL A 283 -7.95 -8.60 -11.46
N ARG A 284 -9.10 -8.72 -12.13
CA ARG A 284 -9.92 -9.94 -12.05
C ARG A 284 -9.42 -10.91 -13.13
N PRO A 285 -8.88 -12.10 -12.77
CA PRO A 285 -8.45 -13.07 -13.76
C PRO A 285 -9.64 -13.75 -14.45
N ARG A 286 -9.44 -14.21 -15.69
CA ARG A 286 -10.41 -15.00 -16.46
C ARG A 286 -9.93 -16.43 -16.61
N ALA A 287 -10.81 -17.39 -16.34
CA ALA A 287 -10.59 -18.79 -16.65
C ALA A 287 -11.19 -19.12 -18.03
N HIS A 288 -10.35 -19.58 -18.94
CA HIS A 288 -10.74 -20.11 -20.24
C HIS A 288 -10.91 -21.63 -20.10
N VAL A 289 -12.15 -22.10 -20.22
CA VAL A 289 -12.50 -23.52 -20.11
C VAL A 289 -12.85 -24.04 -21.50
N SER A 290 -12.23 -25.14 -21.90
CA SER A 290 -12.54 -25.85 -23.14
C SER A 290 -12.91 -27.29 -22.82
N LEU A 291 -14.03 -27.78 -23.36
CA LEU A 291 -14.55 -29.11 -23.15
C LEU A 291 -14.74 -29.80 -24.50
N TYR A 292 -14.45 -31.09 -24.57
CA TYR A 292 -14.56 -31.92 -25.78
C TYR A 292 -15.26 -33.23 -25.45
N ASN A 293 -16.17 -33.65 -26.32
CA ASN A 293 -16.82 -34.95 -26.24
C ASN A 293 -16.14 -35.96 -27.18
N PRO A 294 -15.34 -36.92 -26.66
CA PRO A 294 -14.68 -37.93 -27.49
C PRO A 294 -15.62 -39.07 -27.93
N TRP A 295 -16.85 -39.14 -27.42
CA TRP A 295 -17.73 -40.29 -27.58
C TRP A 295 -18.61 -40.20 -28.83
N GLU A 296 -19.26 -41.32 -29.19
CA GLU A 296 -20.21 -41.43 -30.31
C GLU A 296 -21.61 -40.92 -29.97
N THR A 297 -21.87 -40.67 -28.69
CA THR A 297 -23.17 -40.24 -28.17
C THR A 297 -23.07 -38.85 -27.57
N ASN A 298 -24.20 -38.13 -27.50
CA ASN A 298 -24.28 -36.90 -26.69
C ASN A 298 -23.89 -37.21 -25.25
N VAL A 299 -23.05 -36.36 -24.65
CA VAL A 299 -22.66 -36.48 -23.25
C VAL A 299 -23.13 -35.23 -22.52
N SER A 300 -24.02 -35.42 -21.54
CA SER A 300 -24.50 -34.40 -20.63
C SER A 300 -23.87 -34.63 -19.26
N LYS A 301 -23.10 -33.65 -18.78
CA LYS A 301 -22.37 -33.74 -17.51
C LYS A 301 -22.46 -32.43 -16.75
N GLU A 302 -22.51 -32.55 -15.44
CA GLU A 302 -22.29 -31.45 -14.52
C GLU A 302 -20.78 -31.18 -14.42
N VAL A 303 -20.39 -29.96 -14.75
CA VAL A 303 -19.00 -29.49 -14.71
C VAL A 303 -18.84 -28.49 -13.57
N VAL A 304 -17.82 -28.70 -12.75
CA VAL A 304 -17.50 -27.88 -11.59
C VAL A 304 -16.13 -27.23 -11.78
N LEU A 305 -16.08 -25.91 -11.65
CA LEU A 305 -14.84 -25.15 -11.59
C LEU A 305 -14.60 -24.73 -10.14
N SER A 306 -13.52 -25.22 -9.54
CA SER A 306 -13.18 -24.99 -8.13
C SER A 306 -11.88 -24.21 -8.00
N THR A 307 -11.88 -23.10 -7.26
CA THR A 307 -10.67 -22.32 -6.94
C THR A 307 -10.85 -21.56 -5.62
N ALA A 308 -9.79 -21.50 -4.81
CA ALA A 308 -9.75 -20.75 -3.54
C ALA A 308 -10.98 -21.02 -2.63
N GLY A 309 -11.39 -22.29 -2.52
CA GLY A 309 -12.56 -22.71 -1.72
C GLY A 309 -13.94 -22.35 -2.31
N LYS A 310 -13.99 -21.65 -3.44
CA LYS A 310 -15.24 -21.34 -4.16
C LYS A 310 -15.44 -22.29 -5.32
N GLN A 311 -16.68 -22.70 -5.54
CA GLN A 311 -17.07 -23.57 -6.65
C GLN A 311 -18.11 -22.88 -7.54
N ARG A 312 -18.03 -23.13 -8.84
CA ARG A 312 -19.08 -22.82 -9.80
C ARG A 312 -19.45 -24.06 -10.58
N THR A 313 -20.74 -24.33 -10.65
CA THR A 313 -21.28 -25.54 -11.25
C THR A 313 -22.15 -25.20 -12.46
N ARG A 314 -22.05 -25.99 -13.53
CA ARG A 314 -22.89 -25.86 -14.73
C ARG A 314 -23.05 -27.20 -15.42
N THR A 315 -24.29 -27.54 -15.78
CA THR A 315 -24.58 -28.66 -16.67
C THR A 315 -24.32 -28.26 -18.12
N VAL A 316 -23.55 -29.08 -18.83
CA VAL A 316 -23.24 -28.91 -20.25
C VAL A 316 -23.60 -30.18 -21.01
N SER A 317 -24.12 -30.03 -22.23
CA SER A 317 -24.43 -31.13 -23.13
C SER A 317 -23.69 -30.89 -24.45
N ILE A 318 -22.77 -31.79 -24.78
CA ILE A 318 -21.86 -31.64 -25.94
C ILE A 318 -22.11 -32.79 -26.91
N ALA A 319 -22.24 -32.46 -28.20
CA ALA A 319 -22.47 -33.43 -29.27
C ALA A 319 -21.21 -34.28 -29.57
N PRO A 320 -21.36 -35.49 -30.13
CA PRO A 320 -20.25 -36.37 -30.50
C PRO A 320 -19.16 -35.66 -31.29
N GLY A 321 -17.91 -35.77 -30.84
CA GLY A 321 -16.74 -35.24 -31.56
C GLY A 321 -16.69 -33.71 -31.65
N THR A 322 -17.49 -32.98 -30.87
CA THR A 322 -17.52 -31.51 -30.85
C THR A 322 -16.88 -30.95 -29.58
N ASN A 323 -16.46 -29.68 -29.64
CA ASN A 323 -15.93 -28.92 -28.53
C ASN A 323 -16.82 -27.74 -28.14
N GLN A 324 -16.74 -27.32 -26.90
CA GLN A 324 -17.39 -26.13 -26.37
C GLN A 324 -16.41 -25.37 -25.48
N SER A 325 -16.26 -24.06 -25.71
CA SER A 325 -15.38 -23.22 -24.91
C SER A 325 -16.14 -22.07 -24.26
N THR A 326 -15.76 -21.70 -23.05
CA THR A 326 -16.37 -20.60 -22.30
C THR A 326 -15.31 -19.83 -21.51
N GLN A 327 -15.54 -18.54 -21.31
CA GLN A 327 -14.73 -17.70 -20.43
C GLN A 327 -15.50 -17.42 -19.15
N ILE A 328 -14.84 -17.58 -18.00
CA ILE A 328 -15.43 -17.37 -16.69
C ILE A 328 -14.58 -16.33 -15.96
N GLN A 329 -15.18 -15.19 -15.64
CA GLN A 329 -14.53 -14.17 -14.83
C GLN A 329 -14.46 -14.64 -13.37
N LEU A 330 -13.25 -14.75 -12.83
CA LEU A 330 -13.02 -15.15 -11.45
C LEU A 330 -13.15 -13.95 -10.49
N ALA A 331 -13.44 -14.24 -9.22
CA ALA A 331 -13.49 -13.23 -8.17
C ALA A 331 -12.08 -12.72 -7.83
N ARG A 332 -11.99 -11.52 -7.25
CA ARG A 332 -10.75 -11.08 -6.61
C ARG A 332 -10.52 -11.91 -5.35
N ILE A 333 -9.29 -12.34 -5.16
CA ILE A 333 -8.84 -13.12 -4.00
C ILE A 333 -7.56 -12.48 -3.44
N ALA A 334 -7.21 -12.83 -2.20
CA ALA A 334 -6.03 -12.31 -1.53
C ALA A 334 -4.74 -12.70 -2.28
N PRO A 335 -3.60 -12.03 -1.99
CA PRO A 335 -2.31 -12.48 -2.47
C PRO A 335 -2.01 -13.91 -2.02
N GLY A 336 -1.39 -14.70 -2.90
CA GLY A 336 -1.08 -16.11 -2.61
C GLY A 336 -1.08 -16.99 -3.86
N SER A 337 -0.68 -18.23 -3.69
CA SER A 337 -0.69 -19.24 -4.74
C SER A 337 -1.98 -20.07 -4.67
N TYR A 338 -2.66 -20.18 -5.81
CA TYR A 338 -3.96 -20.85 -5.91
C TYR A 338 -3.96 -21.87 -7.04
N THR A 339 -4.66 -22.97 -6.79
CA THR A 339 -4.94 -23.99 -7.79
C THR A 339 -6.39 -23.85 -8.25
N ILE A 340 -6.62 -23.91 -9.55
CA ILE A 340 -7.94 -24.08 -10.15
C ILE A 340 -8.09 -25.51 -10.65
N ARG A 341 -9.22 -26.13 -10.34
CA ARG A 341 -9.56 -27.49 -10.77
C ARG A 341 -10.82 -27.47 -11.59
N LEU A 342 -10.78 -28.11 -12.74
CA LEU A 342 -11.94 -28.38 -13.58
C LEU A 342 -12.35 -29.83 -13.36
N LEU A 343 -13.58 -30.07 -12.91
CA LEU A 343 -14.10 -31.40 -12.61
C LEU A 343 -15.37 -31.70 -13.41
N ALA A 344 -15.61 -32.98 -13.71
CA ALA A 344 -16.89 -33.47 -14.19
C ALA A 344 -17.25 -34.77 -13.47
N SER A 345 -18.46 -34.84 -12.90
CA SER A 345 -18.90 -35.98 -12.07
C SER A 345 -17.87 -36.42 -11.01
N GLY A 346 -17.24 -35.45 -10.33
CA GLY A 346 -16.23 -35.71 -9.29
C GLY A 346 -14.84 -36.09 -9.79
N GLN A 347 -14.65 -36.36 -11.09
CA GLN A 347 -13.34 -36.62 -11.68
C GLN A 347 -12.67 -35.31 -12.13
N THR A 348 -11.38 -35.16 -11.84
CA THR A 348 -10.60 -34.00 -12.31
C THR A 348 -10.31 -34.14 -13.80
N LEU A 349 -10.77 -33.19 -14.60
CA LEU A 349 -10.48 -33.09 -16.02
C LEU A 349 -9.15 -32.40 -16.29
N ASP A 350 -8.89 -31.29 -15.59
CA ASP A 350 -7.66 -30.52 -15.70
C ASP A 350 -7.41 -29.66 -14.45
N THR A 351 -6.16 -29.21 -14.28
CA THR A 351 -5.73 -28.35 -13.17
C THR A 351 -4.74 -27.31 -13.66
N ASP A 352 -4.91 -26.06 -13.22
CA ASP A 352 -4.01 -24.96 -13.53
C ASP A 352 -3.64 -24.21 -12.23
N ASN A 353 -2.45 -23.61 -12.19
CA ASN A 353 -1.96 -22.89 -11.01
C ASN A 353 -1.71 -21.42 -11.36
N TYR A 354 -2.05 -20.52 -10.44
CA TYR A 354 -1.82 -19.09 -10.61
C TYR A 354 -1.43 -18.45 -9.27
N THR A 355 -0.60 -17.41 -9.34
CA THR A 355 -0.15 -16.68 -8.15
C THR A 355 -0.66 -15.26 -8.22
N VAL A 356 -1.50 -14.89 -7.27
CA VAL A 356 -1.99 -13.52 -7.13
C VAL A 356 -0.92 -12.70 -6.44
N SER A 357 -0.44 -11.67 -7.13
CA SER A 357 0.54 -10.72 -6.57
C SER A 357 -0.20 -9.58 -5.88
N GLY A 358 0.24 -9.24 -4.67
CA GLY A 358 -0.23 -8.06 -3.98
C GLY A 358 0.55 -7.84 -2.70
N ASP A 359 0.82 -6.58 -2.44
CA ASP A 359 1.24 -6.08 -1.15
C ASP A 359 -0.04 -5.60 -0.44
N GLU A 360 -0.27 -6.02 0.81
CA GLU A 360 -1.41 -5.58 1.63
C GLU A 360 -1.52 -4.05 1.68
N ARG A 361 -0.39 -3.35 1.49
CA ARG A 361 -0.31 -1.88 1.43
C ARG A 361 -0.86 -1.27 0.14
N ILE A 362 -0.97 -2.03 -0.96
CA ILE A 362 -1.59 -1.52 -2.19
C ILE A 362 -3.11 -1.44 -2.02
N VAL A 363 -3.72 -2.30 -1.19
CA VAL A 363 -5.15 -2.20 -0.83
C VAL A 363 -5.43 -0.90 -0.07
N SER A 364 -4.56 -0.52 0.87
CA SER A 364 -4.68 0.74 1.62
C SER A 364 -4.29 1.97 0.80
N ALA A 365 -3.31 1.87 -0.10
CA ALA A 365 -2.90 2.96 -0.98
C ALA A 365 -3.93 3.25 -2.10
N TYR A 366 -4.64 2.23 -2.60
CA TYR A 366 -5.70 2.41 -3.61
C TYR A 366 -7.02 2.88 -2.98
N ALA A 367 -7.30 2.52 -1.72
CA ALA A 367 -8.41 3.10 -0.96
C ALA A 367 -8.18 4.59 -0.65
N ASN A 368 -6.92 5.02 -0.55
CA ASN A 368 -6.51 6.39 -0.25
C ASN A 368 -5.92 7.13 -1.46
N GLN A 369 -6.42 6.85 -2.67
CA GLN A 369 -5.95 7.47 -3.90
C GLN A 369 -6.34 8.96 -3.94
N GLY A 370 -5.58 9.81 -3.23
CA GLY A 370 -5.82 11.25 -3.18
C GLY A 370 -4.87 12.11 -2.33
N THR A 371 -4.16 11.58 -1.32
CA THR A 371 -3.59 12.50 -0.29
C THR A 371 -2.11 12.31 0.06
N TYR A 372 -1.35 11.44 -0.62
CA TYR A 372 0.04 11.20 -0.24
C TYR A 372 1.03 12.15 -0.93
N SER A 373 1.25 13.32 -0.34
CA SER A 373 2.45 14.14 -0.54
C SER A 373 3.50 13.85 0.56
N GLY A 374 4.57 13.14 0.21
CA GLY A 374 5.94 13.57 0.56
C GLY A 374 6.57 13.32 1.95
N SER A 375 5.97 12.64 2.93
CA SER A 375 6.68 12.28 4.18
C SER A 375 6.57 10.79 4.53
N SER A 376 7.56 10.24 5.24
CA SER A 376 7.60 8.82 5.63
C SER A 376 6.30 8.42 6.34
N GLY A 377 5.80 7.21 6.14
CA GLY A 377 4.45 6.80 6.58
C GLY A 377 4.16 6.91 8.09
N ILE A 378 5.16 7.17 8.93
CA ILE A 378 4.99 7.50 10.36
C ILE A 378 4.76 9.01 10.53
N GLY A 379 5.49 9.85 9.78
CA GLY A 379 5.34 11.31 9.79
C GLY A 379 3.95 11.77 9.37
N SER A 380 3.38 11.24 8.30
CA SER A 380 2.06 11.68 7.80
C SER A 380 0.88 11.27 8.69
N ILE A 381 0.97 10.10 9.34
CA ILE A 381 -0.08 9.61 10.25
C ILE A 381 -0.07 10.45 11.54
N LEU A 382 1.11 10.79 12.05
CA LEU A 382 1.24 11.69 13.20
C LEU A 382 0.87 13.13 12.81
N GLU A 383 1.28 13.65 11.66
CA GLU A 383 0.97 15.02 11.23
C GLU A 383 -0.53 15.24 10.99
N THR A 384 -1.26 14.21 10.56
CA THR A 384 -2.73 14.26 10.48
C THR A 384 -3.38 14.25 11.88
N ALA A 385 -2.85 13.46 12.81
CA ALA A 385 -3.36 13.40 14.19
C ALA A 385 -3.04 14.68 14.99
N PHE A 386 -1.81 15.19 14.88
CA PHE A 386 -1.32 16.37 15.59
C PHE A 386 -1.67 17.70 14.89
N GLY A 387 -1.88 17.71 13.58
CA GLY A 387 -2.39 18.88 12.85
C GLY A 387 -3.79 19.26 13.32
N ASN A 388 -4.65 18.26 13.56
CA ASN A 388 -5.95 18.49 14.17
C ASN A 388 -5.85 19.00 15.62
N LEU A 389 -4.86 18.53 16.39
CA LEU A 389 -4.59 19.05 17.73
C LEU A 389 -4.09 20.50 17.70
N THR A 390 -3.29 20.89 16.72
CA THR A 390 -2.84 22.29 16.55
C THR A 390 -4.03 23.21 16.28
N PHE A 391 -4.97 22.77 15.45
CA PHE A 391 -6.21 23.51 15.20
C PHE A 391 -7.09 23.60 16.46
N LEU A 392 -7.26 22.50 17.18
CA LEU A 392 -8.01 22.45 18.44
C LEU A 392 -7.39 23.37 19.50
N VAL A 393 -6.08 23.28 19.71
CA VAL A 393 -5.32 24.15 20.61
C VAL A 393 -5.46 25.60 20.17
N GLY A 394 -5.34 25.89 18.88
CA GLY A 394 -5.57 27.23 18.33
C GLY A 394 -6.96 27.79 18.66
N ILE A 395 -8.02 26.98 18.47
CA ILE A 395 -9.40 27.37 18.84
C ILE A 395 -9.52 27.60 20.35
N LEU A 396 -9.00 26.69 21.18
CA LEU A 396 -9.04 26.83 22.63
C LEU A 396 -8.29 28.08 23.10
N SER A 397 -7.13 28.39 22.50
CA SER A 397 -6.38 29.61 22.77
C SER A 397 -7.16 30.86 22.38
N VAL A 398 -7.85 30.86 21.24
CA VAL A 398 -8.72 31.98 20.83
C VAL A 398 -9.89 32.14 21.81
N LEU A 399 -10.53 31.04 22.22
CA LEU A 399 -11.64 31.07 23.18
C LEU A 399 -11.19 31.56 24.55
N ALA A 400 -10.03 31.11 25.03
CA ALA A 400 -9.41 31.60 26.26
C ALA A 400 -9.09 33.10 26.16
N GLY A 401 -8.59 33.56 25.01
CA GLY A 401 -8.38 34.98 24.74
C GLY A 401 -9.67 35.80 24.85
N PHE A 402 -10.77 35.31 24.27
CA PHE A 402 -12.09 35.97 24.42
C PHE A 402 -12.59 36.00 25.86
N MET A 403 -12.40 34.91 26.63
CA MET A 403 -12.75 34.89 28.05
C MET A 403 -11.95 35.92 28.84
N THR A 404 -10.65 36.05 28.56
CA THR A 404 -9.78 37.04 29.19
C THR A 404 -10.19 38.48 28.85
N ILE A 405 -10.60 38.76 27.60
CA ILE A 405 -11.13 40.07 27.22
C ILE A 405 -12.37 40.40 28.06
N GLY A 406 -13.31 39.45 28.18
CA GLY A 406 -14.55 39.64 28.94
C GLY A 406 -14.30 39.92 30.43
N SER A 407 -13.46 39.11 31.08
CA SER A 407 -13.13 39.28 32.50
C SER A 407 -12.38 40.59 32.76
N THR A 408 -11.39 40.91 31.93
CA THR A 408 -10.58 42.12 32.04
C THR A 408 -11.42 43.38 31.80
N THR A 409 -12.33 43.33 30.82
CA THR A 409 -13.29 44.42 30.56
C THR A 409 -14.18 44.68 31.78
N ALA A 410 -14.70 43.63 32.42
CA ALA A 410 -15.50 43.77 33.64
C ALA A 410 -14.69 44.39 34.80
N THR A 411 -13.45 43.95 35.01
CA THR A 411 -12.56 44.51 36.03
C THR A 411 -12.23 45.99 35.77
N PHE A 412 -11.91 46.36 34.52
CA PHE A 412 -11.67 47.76 34.18
C PHE A 412 -12.93 48.62 34.30
N ALA A 413 -14.10 48.10 33.89
CA ALA A 413 -15.36 48.78 34.08
C ALA A 413 -15.64 49.07 35.56
N GLN A 414 -15.42 48.08 36.43
CA GLN A 414 -15.57 48.25 37.88
C GLN A 414 -14.56 49.27 38.44
N ALA A 415 -13.29 49.19 38.03
CA ALA A 415 -12.24 50.12 38.47
C ALA A 415 -12.51 51.57 38.01
N ILE A 416 -13.03 51.75 36.80
CA ILE A 416 -13.39 53.04 36.23
C ILE A 416 -14.65 53.59 36.90
N HIS A 417 -15.66 52.75 37.14
CA HIS A 417 -16.86 53.14 37.91
C HIS A 417 -16.50 53.63 39.31
N ALA A 418 -15.57 52.97 40.00
CA ALA A 418 -15.08 53.41 41.30
C ALA A 418 -14.36 54.77 41.25
N ARG A 419 -13.89 55.21 40.08
CA ARG A 419 -13.17 56.48 39.86
C ARG A 419 -14.00 57.51 39.08
N ARG A 420 -15.29 57.28 38.89
CA ARG A 420 -16.19 58.12 38.07
C ARG A 420 -16.21 59.59 38.51
N GLN A 421 -16.16 59.85 39.83
CA GLN A 421 -16.13 61.21 40.38
C GLN A 421 -14.85 61.97 40.00
N ALA A 422 -13.68 61.33 40.10
CA ALA A 422 -12.41 61.94 39.70
C ALA A 422 -12.37 62.24 38.20
N ILE A 423 -12.91 61.34 37.37
CA ILE A 423 -13.03 61.54 35.91
C ILE A 423 -13.99 62.69 35.59
N GLY A 424 -15.10 62.80 36.34
CA GLY A 424 -16.06 63.91 36.24
C GLY A 424 -15.41 65.27 36.54
N VAL A 425 -14.55 65.35 37.56
CA VAL A 425 -13.78 66.57 37.89
C VAL A 425 -12.81 66.94 36.75
N HIS A 426 -12.08 65.97 36.19
CA HIS A 426 -11.20 66.22 35.04
C HIS A 426 -11.94 66.76 33.81
N ARG A 427 -13.13 66.21 33.52
CA ARG A 427 -13.98 66.73 32.42
C ARG A 427 -14.56 68.12 32.73
N ALA A 428 -14.88 68.42 33.99
CA ALA A 428 -15.41 69.72 34.41
C ALA A 428 -14.38 70.86 34.31
N VAL A 429 -13.08 70.55 34.44
CA VAL A 429 -11.97 71.51 34.26
C VAL A 429 -11.57 71.66 32.77
N GLY A 430 -12.32 71.05 31.84
CA GLY A 430 -12.16 71.25 30.39
C GLY A 430 -11.28 70.21 29.68
N ALA A 431 -10.96 69.07 30.30
CA ALA A 431 -10.20 68.02 29.63
C ALA A 431 -11.00 67.44 28.44
N VAL A 432 -10.36 67.40 27.26
CA VAL A 432 -10.97 66.82 26.05
C VAL A 432 -11.06 65.28 26.16
N PRO A 433 -12.06 64.63 25.53
CA PRO A 433 -12.25 63.17 25.57
C PRO A 433 -10.98 62.34 25.32
N ASN A 434 -10.13 62.81 24.39
CA ASN A 434 -8.89 62.13 24.02
C ASN A 434 -7.81 62.21 25.12
N GLN A 435 -7.81 63.26 25.95
CA GLN A 435 -6.88 63.37 27.09
C GLN A 435 -7.25 62.38 28.19
N VAL A 436 -8.55 62.23 28.48
CA VAL A 436 -9.05 61.23 29.44
C VAL A 436 -8.78 59.81 28.93
N ALA A 437 -9.03 59.56 27.63
CA ALA A 437 -8.72 58.25 27.03
C ALA A 437 -7.24 57.90 27.13
N ARG A 438 -6.36 58.86 26.79
CA ARG A 438 -4.91 58.66 26.86
C ARG A 438 -4.44 58.38 28.28
N LEU A 439 -5.00 59.08 29.28
CA LEU A 439 -4.65 58.87 30.68
C LEU A 439 -4.99 57.43 31.12
N ILE A 440 -6.21 56.96 30.80
CA ILE A 440 -6.68 55.61 31.15
C ILE A 440 -5.85 54.54 30.41
N LEU A 441 -5.56 54.74 29.13
CA LEU A 441 -4.74 53.79 28.35
C LEU A 441 -3.29 53.70 28.86
N ILE A 442 -2.70 54.81 29.32
CA ILE A 442 -1.34 54.81 29.90
C ILE A 442 -1.32 54.03 31.23
N ASP A 443 -2.33 54.21 32.08
CA ASP A 443 -2.42 53.46 33.33
C ASP A 443 -2.68 51.97 33.07
N ALA A 444 -3.57 51.65 32.12
CA ALA A 444 -3.79 50.28 31.69
C ALA A 444 -2.51 49.64 31.10
N PHE A 445 -1.72 50.39 30.34
CA PHE A 445 -0.44 49.92 29.81
C PHE A 445 0.56 49.58 30.92
N LYS A 446 0.72 50.45 31.93
CA LYS A 446 1.66 50.22 33.04
C LYS A 446 1.29 48.98 33.85
N ILE A 447 0.00 48.83 34.18
CA ILE A 447 -0.49 47.65 34.90
C ILE A 447 -0.35 46.40 34.03
N GLY A 448 -0.72 46.50 32.76
CA GLY A 448 -0.63 45.41 31.79
C GLY A 448 0.79 44.91 31.57
N ALA A 449 1.77 45.81 31.46
CA ALA A 449 3.17 45.44 31.29
C ALA A 449 3.69 44.58 32.45
N VAL A 450 3.36 44.96 33.71
CA VAL A 450 3.75 44.17 34.89
C VAL A 450 3.03 42.82 34.91
N ALA A 451 1.71 42.82 34.63
CA ALA A 451 0.91 41.60 34.61
C ALA A 451 1.42 40.60 33.56
N THR A 452 1.73 41.05 32.35
CA THR A 452 2.26 40.22 31.26
C THR A 452 3.61 39.59 31.60
N VAL A 453 4.50 40.32 32.27
CA VAL A 453 5.79 39.74 32.73
C VAL A 453 5.56 38.63 33.76
N ILE A 454 4.64 38.84 34.69
CA ILE A 454 4.28 37.84 35.70
C ILE A 454 3.63 36.62 35.04
N ALA A 455 2.69 36.83 34.11
CA ALA A 455 2.01 35.77 33.37
C ALA A 455 2.99 34.92 32.56
N LEU A 456 3.88 35.55 31.80
CA LEU A 456 4.91 34.85 31.03
C LEU A 456 5.84 34.04 31.94
N SER A 457 6.28 34.63 33.05
CA SER A 457 7.14 33.94 34.02
C SER A 457 6.43 32.73 34.62
N SER A 458 5.16 32.87 35.01
CA SER A 458 4.35 31.77 35.51
C SER A 458 4.18 30.68 34.46
N ALA A 459 3.90 31.04 33.21
CA ALA A 459 3.74 30.07 32.11
C ALA A 459 5.03 29.27 31.89
N ILE A 460 6.19 29.93 31.82
CA ILE A 460 7.49 29.26 31.66
C ILE A 460 7.74 28.29 32.83
N VAL A 461 7.50 28.72 34.07
CA VAL A 461 7.69 27.88 35.26
C VAL A 461 6.74 26.67 35.24
N THR A 462 5.46 26.87 34.93
CA THR A 462 4.48 25.78 34.83
C THR A 462 4.84 24.79 33.73
N THR A 463 5.23 25.27 32.54
CA THR A 463 5.67 24.42 31.44
C THR A 463 6.94 23.63 31.81
N ALA A 464 7.91 24.26 32.46
CA ALA A 464 9.11 23.58 32.94
C ALA A 464 8.79 22.49 33.98
N LEU A 465 7.84 22.76 34.88
CA LEU A 465 7.39 21.81 35.89
C LEU A 465 6.65 20.62 35.27
N LEU A 466 5.78 20.85 34.27
CA LEU A 466 5.11 19.81 33.49
C LEU A 466 6.11 18.94 32.70
N ALA A 467 7.14 19.56 32.12
CA ALA A 467 8.22 18.84 31.45
C ALA A 467 9.00 17.98 32.43
N TRP A 468 9.36 18.52 33.60
CA TRP A 468 10.14 17.83 34.63
C TRP A 468 9.40 16.62 35.23
N THR A 469 8.08 16.75 35.40
CA THR A 469 7.21 15.69 35.94
C THR A 469 6.80 14.64 34.90
N GLY A 470 7.25 14.77 33.66
CA GLY A 470 7.00 13.80 32.58
C GLY A 470 5.60 13.87 31.98
N PHE A 471 4.76 14.82 32.39
CA PHE A 471 3.39 15.01 31.86
C PHE A 471 3.37 15.42 30.38
N LEU A 472 4.49 15.88 29.83
CA LEU A 472 4.66 16.17 28.39
C LEU A 472 5.11 14.95 27.57
N THR A 473 5.00 13.73 28.12
CA THR A 473 5.30 12.49 27.39
C THR A 473 4.00 11.85 26.92
N VAL A 474 3.80 11.72 25.61
CA VAL A 474 2.59 11.12 25.02
C VAL A 474 3.02 9.94 24.15
N PHE A 475 2.51 8.74 24.45
CA PHE A 475 2.90 7.49 23.77
C PHE A 475 4.42 7.21 23.79
N GLY A 476 5.13 7.70 24.81
CA GLY A 476 6.58 7.53 24.94
C GLY A 476 7.43 8.53 24.16
N ILE A 477 6.81 9.51 23.50
CA ILE A 477 7.49 10.61 22.79
C ILE A 477 7.44 11.85 23.68
N GLN A 478 8.59 12.51 23.88
CA GLN A 478 8.68 13.73 24.67
C GLN A 478 8.35 14.96 23.82
N ILE A 479 7.36 15.74 24.26
CA ILE A 479 7.07 17.04 23.66
C ILE A 479 7.95 18.07 24.36
N THR A 480 9.09 18.39 23.75
CA THR A 480 9.98 19.45 24.25
C THR A 480 9.45 20.81 23.80
N PRO A 481 9.09 21.71 24.74
CA PRO A 481 8.63 23.04 24.38
C PRO A 481 9.82 23.88 23.91
N GLU A 482 9.85 24.22 22.62
CA GLU A 482 10.85 25.13 22.06
C GLU A 482 10.47 26.59 22.36
N ILE A 483 11.14 27.19 23.34
CA ILE A 483 10.97 28.60 23.68
C ILE A 483 11.82 29.44 22.73
N THR A 484 11.24 29.86 21.61
CA THR A 484 11.91 30.79 20.68
C THR A 484 11.60 32.24 21.03
N LEU A 485 12.57 33.14 20.79
CA LEU A 485 12.42 34.58 21.02
C LEU A 485 11.21 35.19 20.28
N THR A 486 10.87 34.65 19.11
CA THR A 486 9.72 35.04 18.31
C THR A 486 8.40 34.74 19.02
N VAL A 487 8.26 33.54 19.59
CA VAL A 487 7.06 33.12 20.34
C VAL A 487 6.88 34.00 21.57
N ILE A 488 7.97 34.26 22.31
CA ILE A 488 7.93 35.19 23.45
C ILE A 488 7.44 36.57 23.01
N GLY A 489 8.00 37.12 21.92
CA GLY A 489 7.58 38.42 21.39
C GLY A 489 6.10 38.47 21.00
N VAL A 490 5.59 37.42 20.34
CA VAL A 490 4.18 37.32 19.95
C VAL A 490 3.26 37.27 21.17
N VAL A 491 3.60 36.48 22.19
CA VAL A 491 2.80 36.38 23.43
C VAL A 491 2.78 37.71 24.18
N LEU A 492 3.95 38.33 24.39
CA LEU A 492 4.05 39.63 25.07
C LEU A 492 3.22 40.71 24.37
N CYS A 493 3.35 40.83 23.04
CA CYS A 493 2.57 41.80 22.27
C CYS A 493 1.08 41.46 22.25
N GLY A 494 0.72 40.18 22.12
CA GLY A 494 -0.66 39.72 22.06
C GLY A 494 -1.43 40.01 23.36
N GLU A 495 -0.86 39.66 24.50
CA GLU A 495 -1.47 39.92 25.82
C GLU A 495 -1.65 41.42 26.07
N LEU A 496 -0.62 42.21 25.79
CA LEU A 496 -0.68 43.65 26.01
C LEU A 496 -1.71 44.32 25.07
N MET A 497 -1.82 43.86 23.83
CA MET A 497 -2.89 44.31 22.93
C MET A 497 -4.28 43.95 23.46
N ILE A 498 -4.48 42.75 24.01
CA ILE A 498 -5.75 42.33 24.62
C ILE A 498 -6.13 43.24 25.79
N ILE A 499 -5.18 43.58 26.66
CA ILE A 499 -5.39 44.47 27.81
C ILE A 499 -5.77 45.88 27.34
N LEU A 500 -5.02 46.44 26.40
CA LEU A 500 -5.29 47.77 25.85
C LEU A 500 -6.63 47.82 25.12
N PHE A 501 -6.97 46.78 24.37
CA PHE A 501 -8.24 46.68 23.67
C PHE A 501 -9.42 46.62 24.65
N SER A 502 -9.29 45.84 25.73
CA SER A 502 -10.28 45.75 26.79
C SER A 502 -10.48 47.12 27.47
N ALA A 503 -9.39 47.80 27.85
CA ALA A 503 -9.45 49.13 28.44
C ALA A 503 -10.06 50.17 27.48
N LEU A 504 -9.73 50.09 26.18
CA LEU A 504 -10.25 50.98 25.14
C LEU A 504 -11.76 50.82 24.97
N LEU A 505 -12.28 49.59 24.95
CA LEU A 505 -13.72 49.32 24.86
C LEU A 505 -14.50 49.97 26.01
N VAL A 506 -14.02 49.79 27.25
CA VAL A 506 -14.63 50.42 28.43
C VAL A 506 -14.57 51.95 28.35
N THR A 507 -13.42 52.48 27.93
CA THR A 507 -13.18 53.92 27.80
C THR A 507 -14.11 54.54 26.74
N LEU A 508 -14.29 53.89 25.58
CA LEU A 508 -15.22 54.33 24.53
C LEU A 508 -16.67 54.33 25.03
N GLY A 509 -17.08 53.32 25.79
CA GLY A 509 -18.39 53.25 26.42
C GLY A 509 -18.65 54.44 27.37
N LEU A 510 -17.64 54.80 28.17
CA LEU A 510 -17.72 55.92 29.09
C LEU A 510 -17.73 57.28 28.38
N LEU A 511 -16.93 57.46 27.33
CA LEU A 511 -16.85 58.72 26.58
C LEU A 511 -18.11 59.04 25.78
N ARG A 512 -18.92 58.03 25.43
CA ARG A 512 -20.23 58.22 24.79
C ARG A 512 -21.32 58.74 25.74
N GLN A 513 -21.10 58.69 27.06
CA GLN A 513 -22.07 59.21 28.03
C GLN A 513 -21.92 60.73 28.22
N GLN A 514 -23.06 61.44 28.20
CA GLN A 514 -23.11 62.88 28.43
C GLN A 514 -22.68 63.22 29.88
N PRO A 515 -21.92 64.31 30.11
CA PRO A 515 -21.34 64.62 31.43
C PRO A 515 -22.35 64.70 32.58
N VAL A 516 -23.59 65.10 32.28
CA VAL A 516 -24.65 65.34 33.27
C VAL A 516 -25.09 64.04 33.96
N SER A 517 -25.04 62.90 33.26
CA SER A 517 -25.41 61.60 33.84
C SER A 517 -24.34 60.99 34.76
N LEU A 518 -23.16 61.63 34.87
CA LEU A 518 -22.10 61.21 35.79
C LEU A 518 -22.34 61.66 37.24
N PHE A 519 -23.24 62.64 37.45
CA PHE A 519 -23.49 63.26 38.76
C PHE A 519 -24.86 62.93 39.38
N THR A 520 -25.84 62.48 38.59
CA THR A 520 -27.15 62.05 39.10
C THR A 520 -27.14 60.55 39.40
N SER A 521 -26.96 60.20 40.67
CA SER A 521 -27.31 58.87 41.19
C SER A 521 -28.63 59.02 41.91
N GLU A 522 -29.75 58.83 41.21
CA GLU A 522 -31.05 58.79 41.88
C GLU A 522 -31.28 57.36 42.41
N PRO A 523 -31.48 57.17 43.72
CA PRO A 523 -31.81 55.86 44.26
C PRO A 523 -33.26 55.54 43.91
N THR A 524 -33.49 54.62 42.97
CA THR A 524 -34.83 54.07 42.77
C THR A 524 -35.21 53.23 43.99
N VAL A 525 -35.98 53.85 44.86
CA VAL A 525 -36.70 53.28 45.99
C VAL A 525 -37.67 52.20 45.48
N HIS A 526 -37.75 51.11 46.24
CA HIS A 526 -38.75 50.06 46.16
C HIS A 526 -40.16 50.61 45.89
N ASP A 527 -40.87 50.00 44.94
CA ASP A 527 -42.32 49.89 45.06
C ASP A 527 -42.76 48.44 44.88
N ALA A 528 -43.37 47.93 45.95
CA ALA A 528 -44.03 46.66 46.06
C ALA A 528 -45.52 46.85 45.67
N SER A 529 -46.11 45.77 45.14
CA SER A 529 -47.51 45.57 44.69
C SER A 529 -47.56 45.41 43.15
N THR A 530 -48.12 44.35 42.54
CA THR A 530 -49.34 43.60 42.87
C THR A 530 -49.40 42.28 42.06
N GLY A 531 -50.01 41.22 42.63
CA GLY A 531 -50.78 40.11 42.01
C GLY A 531 -50.07 39.12 41.06
N SER A 532 -49.83 37.84 41.40
CA SER A 532 -50.80 36.73 41.57
C SER A 532 -51.49 36.26 40.27
N GLN A 533 -51.00 35.16 39.66
CA GLN A 533 -51.67 33.84 39.62
C GLN A 533 -51.06 32.85 38.59
N GLY A 534 -51.02 31.57 38.98
CA GLY A 534 -50.97 30.37 38.10
C GLY A 534 -49.55 29.86 37.80
N GLY A 535 -49.05 28.73 38.28
CA GLY A 535 -49.71 27.52 38.77
C GLY A 535 -49.69 26.42 37.69
N LEU A 536 -48.86 25.40 37.95
CA LEU A 536 -48.99 23.97 37.60
C LEU A 536 -48.28 23.37 36.36
N ASN A 537 -47.46 22.36 36.72
CA ASN A 537 -47.15 21.08 36.07
C ASN A 537 -46.19 21.11 34.85
N GLU A 538 -45.10 20.34 34.76
CA GLU A 538 -44.55 19.17 35.50
C GLU A 538 -43.03 19.32 35.70
#